data_AF-A0A136MTT4-F1
#
_entry.id   AF-A0A136MTT4-F1
#
_cell.length_a   1.000
_cell.length_b   1.000
_cell.length_c   1.000
_cell.angle_alpha   90.00
_cell.angle_beta   90.00
_cell.angle_gamma   90.00
#
_symmetry.space_group_name_H-M   'P 1'
#
loop_
_entity.id
_entity.type
_entity.pdbx_description
1 polymer ?
#
loop_
_entity_poly.entity_id
_entity_poly.type
_entity_poly.pdbx_seq_one_letter_code
_entity_poly.pdbx_strand_id
1 'polypeptide(L)'
;MLLSTTHQIEGYPVQTYLGVVTSEVIIGANFVKDFFAKITDVVGGRSSSYESILYDAKEKALKELEKRAQRMGANAVIGIDIDYETVGGKGSMLMVAISGTAVIV
;
A
#
# COMPACT_ATOMS: atom_id res chain seq x y z
N MET A 1 0.52 -15.82 1.03
CA MET A 1 1.71 -15.22 1.67
C MET A 1 1.23 -14.52 2.92
N LEU A 2 1.93 -14.65 4.05
CA LEU A 2 1.55 -13.93 5.27
C LEU A 2 2.05 -12.48 5.16
N LEU A 3 1.19 -11.51 5.42
CA LEU A 3 1.53 -10.09 5.44
C LEU A 3 1.20 -9.55 6.83
N SER A 4 2.15 -8.88 7.47
CA SER A 4 1.91 -8.27 8.78
C SER A 4 2.60 -6.93 8.92
N THR A 5 1.92 -5.99 9.58
CA THR A 5 2.51 -4.74 10.06
C THR A 5 3.38 -4.98 11.31
N THR A 6 3.23 -6.10 12.00
CA THR A 6 4.09 -6.49 13.13
C THR A 6 5.47 -6.94 12.64
N HIS A 7 6.49 -6.77 13.48
CA HIS A 7 7.86 -7.22 13.17
C HIS A 7 8.08 -8.73 13.32
N GLN A 8 7.08 -9.48 13.79
CA GLN A 8 7.16 -10.92 14.01
C GLN A 8 5.77 -11.55 13.96
N ILE A 9 5.71 -12.84 13.58
CA ILE A 9 4.48 -13.63 13.50
C ILE A 9 4.53 -14.67 14.62
N GLU A 10 3.56 -14.63 15.54
CA GLU A 10 3.49 -15.56 16.66
C GLU A 10 3.34 -17.01 16.16
N GLY A 11 4.17 -17.92 16.70
CA GLY A 11 4.21 -19.32 16.29
C GLY A 11 4.98 -19.60 14.99
N TYR A 12 5.49 -18.57 14.31
CA TYR A 12 6.22 -18.70 13.04
C TYR A 12 7.54 -17.89 13.11
N PRO A 13 8.62 -18.44 13.73
CA PRO A 13 9.89 -17.73 13.84
C PRO A 13 10.54 -17.54 12.47
N VAL A 14 11.16 -16.38 12.24
CA VAL A 14 11.88 -16.10 10.99
C VAL A 14 13.10 -17.00 10.85
N GLN A 15 13.13 -17.78 9.78
CA GLN A 15 14.25 -18.65 9.39
C GLN A 15 15.28 -17.91 8.52
N THR A 16 14.83 -16.97 7.68
CA THR A 16 15.71 -16.21 6.78
C THR A 16 15.13 -14.85 6.44
N TYR A 17 15.97 -13.82 6.47
CA TYR A 17 15.65 -12.47 5.99
C TYR A 17 16.16 -12.31 4.56
N LEU A 18 15.27 -11.97 3.64
CA LEU A 18 15.57 -11.81 2.20
C LEU A 18 15.76 -10.34 1.82
N GLY A 19 15.60 -9.43 2.77
CA GLY A 19 15.81 -7.99 2.61
C GLY A 19 14.51 -7.20 2.44
N VAL A 20 14.67 -5.91 2.16
CA VAL A 20 13.56 -4.97 2.00
C VAL A 20 12.82 -5.23 0.69
N VAL A 21 11.50 -5.16 0.74
CA VAL A 21 10.62 -5.19 -0.43
C VAL A 21 9.70 -3.97 -0.39
N THR A 22 9.50 -3.33 -1.53
CA THR A 22 8.60 -2.17 -1.67
C THR A 22 7.64 -2.36 -2.83
N SER A 23 6.54 -1.62 -2.83
CA SER A 23 5.65 -1.46 -3.98
C SER A 23 4.97 -0.10 -3.95
N GLU A 24 4.62 0.40 -5.14
CA GLU A 24 4.12 1.75 -5.32
C GLU A 24 2.98 1.76 -6.34
N VAL A 25 1.90 2.48 -6.04
CA VAL A 25 0.77 2.70 -6.96
C VAL A 25 0.43 4.18 -7.00
N ILE A 26 0.36 4.75 -8.21
CA ILE A 26 0.04 6.17 -8.42
C ILE A 26 -1.38 6.30 -8.98
N ILE A 27 -2.19 7.13 -8.30
CA ILE A 27 -3.52 7.55 -8.72
C ILE A 27 -3.38 8.89 -9.45
N GLY A 28 -3.83 8.92 -10.71
CA GLY A 28 -3.58 10.03 -11.64
C GLY A 28 -4.42 11.29 -11.43
N ALA A 29 -3.99 12.37 -12.06
CA ALA A 29 -4.50 13.73 -11.82
C ALA A 29 -5.95 13.99 -12.20
N ASN A 30 -6.45 13.35 -13.25
CA ASN A 30 -7.85 13.49 -13.62
C ASN A 30 -8.77 12.92 -12.53
N PHE A 31 -8.34 11.81 -11.91
CA PHE A 31 -9.06 11.19 -10.83
C PHE A 31 -9.10 12.09 -9.59
N VAL A 32 -7.94 12.62 -9.18
CA VAL A 32 -7.78 13.49 -8.02
C VAL A 32 -8.48 14.85 -8.20
N LYS A 33 -8.44 15.43 -9.40
CA LYS A 33 -9.11 16.70 -9.72
C LYS A 33 -10.63 16.58 -9.70
N ASP A 34 -11.18 15.55 -10.35
CA ASP A 34 -12.63 15.28 -10.34
C ASP A 34 -13.12 14.92 -8.94
N PHE A 35 -12.22 14.41 -8.10
CA PHE A 35 -12.43 14.07 -6.71
C PHE A 35 -12.46 15.31 -5.78
N PHE A 36 -11.46 16.19 -5.84
CA PHE A 36 -11.44 17.44 -5.06
C PHE A 36 -12.59 18.38 -5.43
N ALA A 37 -13.00 18.39 -6.71
CA ALA A 37 -14.14 19.18 -7.17
C ALA A 37 -15.50 18.69 -6.65
N LYS A 38 -15.59 17.43 -6.17
CA LYS A 38 -16.83 16.82 -5.65
C LYS A 38 -16.92 16.80 -4.12
N ILE A 39 -15.81 16.99 -3.41
CA ILE A 39 -15.74 16.90 -1.94
C ILE A 39 -16.04 18.23 -1.23
N THR A 40 -16.09 19.35 -1.96
CA THR A 40 -16.36 20.66 -1.36
C THR A 40 -17.67 20.75 -0.55
N ASP A 41 -18.59 19.79 -0.72
CA ASP A 41 -19.90 19.80 -0.05
C ASP A 41 -20.11 18.69 1.01
N VAL A 42 -19.15 17.78 1.27
CA VAL A 42 -19.38 16.61 2.16
C VAL A 42 -18.41 16.60 3.33
N VAL A 43 -18.83 17.21 4.45
CA VAL A 43 -18.18 17.11 5.76
C VAL A 43 -18.57 15.79 6.42
N GLY A 44 -17.60 14.90 6.64
CA GLY A 44 -17.61 13.91 7.74
C GLY A 44 -18.39 12.60 7.55
N GLY A 45 -18.92 12.29 6.35
CA GLY A 45 -19.51 10.98 6.04
C GLY A 45 -18.57 10.13 5.20
N ARG A 46 -18.56 8.80 5.41
CA ARG A 46 -17.85 7.83 4.54
C ARG A 46 -18.19 8.12 3.08
N SER A 47 -17.27 8.76 2.36
CA SER A 47 -17.46 9.03 0.95
C SER A 47 -17.15 7.73 0.23
N SER A 48 -18.19 6.94 -0.03
CA SER A 48 -18.09 5.59 -0.59
C SER A 48 -17.24 5.53 -1.86
N SER A 49 -17.23 6.62 -2.65
CA SER A 49 -16.35 6.76 -3.78
C SER A 49 -14.89 6.88 -3.35
N TYR A 50 -14.54 7.84 -2.48
CA TYR A 50 -13.16 8.07 -1.99
C TYR A 50 -12.50 6.81 -1.44
N GLU A 51 -13.20 6.15 -0.51
CA GLU A 51 -12.71 4.97 0.18
C GLU A 51 -12.42 3.84 -0.83
N SER A 52 -13.24 3.71 -1.89
CA SER A 52 -13.06 2.69 -2.91
C SER A 52 -11.76 2.87 -3.71
N ILE A 53 -11.36 4.11 -4.03
CA ILE A 53 -10.13 4.32 -4.83
C ILE A 53 -8.88 4.07 -4.00
N LEU A 54 -8.87 4.56 -2.75
CA LEU A 54 -7.76 4.29 -1.85
C LEU A 54 -7.66 2.79 -1.55
N TYR A 55 -8.80 2.14 -1.35
CA TYR A 55 -8.86 0.70 -1.18
C TYR A 55 -8.28 -0.04 -2.39
N ASP A 56 -8.72 0.30 -3.61
CA ASP A 56 -8.22 -0.32 -4.83
C ASP A 56 -6.72 -0.09 -5.06
N ALA A 57 -6.23 1.12 -4.76
CA ALA A 57 -4.82 1.44 -4.88
C ALA A 57 -3.97 0.65 -3.87
N LYS A 58 -4.42 0.58 -2.61
CA LYS A 58 -3.77 -0.21 -1.56
C LYS A 58 -3.76 -1.70 -1.90
N GLU A 59 -4.89 -2.25 -2.37
CA GLU A 59 -4.98 -3.65 -2.80
C GLU A 59 -4.02 -3.97 -3.95
N LYS A 60 -3.89 -3.07 -4.93
CA LYS A 60 -2.93 -3.23 -6.03
C LYS A 60 -1.50 -3.17 -5.53
N ALA A 61 -1.19 -2.24 -4.61
CA ALA A 61 0.14 -2.11 -4.04
C ALA A 61 0.51 -3.35 -3.21
N LEU A 62 -0.38 -3.85 -2.35
CA LEU A 62 -0.16 -5.08 -1.58
C LEU A 62 0.06 -6.30 -2.49
N LYS A 63 -0.75 -6.46 -3.54
CA LYS A 63 -0.57 -7.56 -4.51
C LYS A 63 0.76 -7.49 -5.24
N GLU A 64 1.26 -6.29 -5.56
CA GLU A 64 2.58 -6.14 -6.17
C GLU A 64 3.71 -6.41 -5.15
N LEU A 65 3.54 -6.00 -3.90
CA LEU A 65 4.46 -6.32 -2.80
C LEU A 65 4.60 -7.83 -2.64
N GLU A 66 3.47 -8.55 -2.59
CA GLU A 66 3.44 -10.01 -2.50
C GLU A 66 4.18 -10.66 -3.67
N LYS A 67 3.91 -10.22 -4.91
CA LYS A 67 4.59 -10.77 -6.09
C LYS A 67 6.09 -10.52 -6.05
N ARG A 68 6.52 -9.32 -5.62
CA ARG A 68 7.95 -9.00 -5.44
C ARG A 68 8.59 -9.90 -4.39
N ALA A 69 7.96 -10.05 -3.23
CA ALA A 69 8.43 -10.92 -2.17
C ALA A 69 8.48 -12.40 -2.59
N GLN A 70 7.49 -12.88 -3.35
CA GLN A 70 7.49 -14.23 -3.92
C GLN A 70 8.65 -14.46 -4.87
N ARG A 71 8.99 -13.46 -5.71
CA ARG A 71 10.17 -13.52 -6.60
C ARG A 71 11.49 -13.59 -5.82
N MET A 72 11.52 -13.11 -4.58
CA MET A 72 12.67 -13.22 -3.67
C MET A 72 12.73 -14.59 -2.96
N GLY A 73 11.70 -15.43 -3.10
CA GLY A 73 11.58 -16.71 -2.39
C GLY A 73 10.94 -16.61 -1.00
N ALA A 74 10.35 -15.46 -0.66
CA ALA A 74 9.70 -15.25 0.64
C ALA A 74 8.37 -16.00 0.72
N ASN A 75 7.99 -16.40 1.93
CA ASN A 75 6.65 -16.89 2.25
C ASN A 75 5.85 -15.91 3.14
N ALA A 76 6.51 -14.88 3.68
CA ALA A 76 5.90 -13.81 4.45
C ALA A 76 6.59 -12.45 4.24
N VAL A 77 5.88 -11.36 4.54
CA VAL A 77 6.41 -10.00 4.67
C VAL A 77 5.97 -9.44 6.03
N ILE A 78 6.94 -9.00 6.82
CA ILE A 78 6.74 -8.44 8.18
C ILE A 78 7.19 -6.98 8.24
N GLY A 79 6.74 -6.28 9.27
CA GLY A 79 7.05 -4.87 9.47
C GLY A 79 6.56 -4.00 8.31
N ILE A 80 5.38 -4.34 7.78
CA ILE A 80 4.78 -3.59 6.68
C ILE A 80 4.43 -2.17 7.14
N ASP A 81 4.83 -1.19 6.36
CA ASP A 81 4.45 0.22 6.48
C ASP A 81 3.74 0.70 5.21
N ILE A 82 2.75 1.56 5.37
CA ILE A 82 1.89 2.05 4.27
C ILE A 82 1.80 3.57 4.33
N ASP A 83 2.37 4.23 3.33
CA ASP A 83 2.39 5.67 3.19
C ASP A 83 1.51 6.15 2.04
N TYR A 84 0.83 7.27 2.27
CA TYR A 84 0.05 7.98 1.25
C TYR A 84 0.67 9.35 1.02
N GLU A 85 1.13 9.61 -0.19
CA GLU A 85 1.89 10.82 -0.51
C GLU A 85 1.29 11.54 -1.71
N THR A 86 1.08 12.85 -1.60
CA THR A 86 0.65 13.65 -2.75
C THR A 86 1.86 13.99 -3.62
N VAL A 87 1.80 13.63 -4.91
CA VAL A 87 2.89 13.86 -5.87
C VAL A 87 2.40 14.63 -7.10
N GLY A 88 3.32 15.22 -7.86
CA GLY A 88 2.99 16.02 -9.04
C GLY A 88 2.64 17.49 -8.76
N GLY A 89 2.74 18.33 -9.79
CA GLY A 89 2.51 19.77 -9.66
C GLY A 89 1.12 20.07 -9.06
N LYS A 90 1.11 20.92 -8.03
CA LYS A 90 -0.06 21.30 -7.22
C LYS A 90 -0.77 20.13 -6.49
N GLY A 91 -0.08 19.03 -6.19
CA GLY A 91 -0.67 17.89 -5.45
C GLY A 91 -1.72 17.14 -6.26
N SER A 92 -1.52 17.08 -7.57
CA SER A 92 -2.51 16.53 -8.48
C SER A 92 -2.54 15.01 -8.50
N MET A 93 -1.56 14.29 -7.98
CA MET A 93 -1.57 12.83 -7.92
C MET A 93 -1.44 12.34 -6.49
N LEU A 94 -1.93 11.13 -6.22
CA LEU A 94 -1.77 10.46 -4.94
C LEU A 94 -1.03 9.14 -5.13
N MET A 95 0.05 8.96 -4.40
CA MET A 95 0.86 7.74 -4.39
C MET A 95 0.55 6.95 -3.12
N VAL A 96 0.39 5.64 -3.26
CA VAL A 96 0.39 4.67 -2.17
C VAL A 96 1.71 3.92 -2.24
N ALA A 97 2.57 4.10 -1.26
CA ALA A 97 3.83 3.38 -1.12
C ALA A 97 3.71 2.38 0.02
N ILE A 98 4.17 1.15 -0.21
CA ILE A 98 4.19 0.10 0.80
C ILE A 98 5.60 -0.44 0.88
N SER A 99 6.12 -0.58 2.09
CA SER A 99 7.42 -1.18 2.36
C SER A 99 7.29 -2.28 3.41
N GLY A 100 8.27 -3.17 3.47
CA GLY A 100 8.36 -4.22 4.48
C GLY A 100 9.60 -5.07 4.31
N THR A 101 9.73 -6.12 5.13
CA THR A 101 10.84 -7.07 5.06
C THR A 101 10.35 -8.44 4.60
N ALA A 102 10.89 -8.91 3.48
CA ALA A 102 10.60 -10.23 2.94
C ALA A 102 11.34 -11.30 3.75
N VAL A 103 10.63 -12.33 4.21
CA VAL A 103 11.18 -13.37 5.08
C VAL A 103 10.68 -14.77 4.71
N ILE A 104 11.45 -15.78 5.13
CA ILE A 104 11.01 -17.17 5.24
C ILE A 104 10.73 -17.41 6.72
N VAL A 105 9.49 -17.75 7.06
CA VAL A 105 9.07 -18.24 8.38
C VAL A 105 8.76 -19.72 8.35
#